data_AF-A0A496LH52-F1
#
_entry.id   AF-A0A496LH52-F1
#
_cell.length_a   1.000
_cell.length_b   1.000
_cell.length_c   1.000
_cell.angle_alpha   90.00
_cell.angle_beta   90.00
_cell.angle_gamma   90.00
#
_symmetry.space_group_name_H-M   'P 1'
#
loop_
_entity.id
_entity.type
_entity.pdbx_description
1 polymer ?
#
loop_
_entity_poly.entity_id
_entity_poly.type
_entity_poly.pdbx_seq_one_letter_code
_entity_poly.pdbx_strand_id
1 'polypeptide(L)'
;YAACATRAYRMAVDDAAAGKFDAQIYAGELNTLKNRGFTDGYLVNRPFEKADTQNHASSLEEGTHQVNAMTIDGEFFKCKYKIFPGNEYEIVAPLGAQIDEYESEISQIFGRDGKKFIKFKKLVTKKGKEIAEIHSGNENEVNLGARLPKFSFLREEIK
;
A
#
# COMPACT_ATOMS: atom_id res chain seq x y z
N TYR A 1 2.04 -0.27 6.90
CA TYR A 1 1.31 -0.29 8.19
C TYR A 1 1.22 1.10 8.81
N ALA A 2 2.28 1.59 9.50
CA ALA A 2 2.20 2.85 10.26
C ALA A 2 1.72 4.04 9.41
N ALA A 3 2.23 4.21 8.19
CA ALA A 3 1.80 5.26 7.28
C ALA A 3 0.28 5.20 6.98
N CYS A 4 -0.26 4.04 6.62
CA CYS A 4 -1.70 3.93 6.30
C CYS A 4 -2.58 4.06 7.54
N ALA A 5 -2.20 3.45 8.67
CA ALA A 5 -2.96 3.54 9.92
C ALA A 5 -3.05 4.99 10.41
N THR A 6 -1.91 5.69 10.50
CA THR A 6 -1.89 7.10 10.90
C THR A 6 -2.61 7.98 9.90
N ARG A 7 -2.54 7.69 8.59
CA ARG A 7 -3.29 8.41 7.57
C ARG A 7 -4.80 8.25 7.76
N ALA A 8 -5.30 7.04 8.00
CA ALA A 8 -6.71 6.77 8.24
C ALA A 8 -7.21 7.47 9.52
N TYR A 9 -6.45 7.39 10.62
CA TYR A 9 -6.81 8.10 11.85
C TYR A 9 -6.76 9.61 11.69
N ARG A 10 -5.79 10.14 10.94
CA ARG A 10 -5.71 11.57 10.67
C ARG A 10 -6.93 12.06 9.89
N MET A 11 -7.33 11.33 8.84
CA MET A 11 -8.55 11.61 8.08
C MET A 11 -9.78 11.61 9.00
N ALA A 12 -9.93 10.59 9.84
CA ALA A 12 -11.05 10.48 10.77
C ALA A 12 -11.15 11.66 11.75
N VAL A 13 -10.01 12.10 12.29
CA VAL A 13 -9.94 13.24 13.22
C VAL A 13 -10.27 14.56 12.51
N ASP A 14 -9.69 14.79 11.33
CA ASP A 14 -9.91 16.01 10.56
C ASP A 14 -11.38 16.12 10.11
N ASP A 15 -11.97 15.03 9.62
CA ASP A 15 -13.37 15.00 9.17
C ASP A 15 -14.35 15.12 10.34
N ALA A 16 -14.05 14.55 11.51
CA ALA A 16 -14.84 14.75 12.72
C ALA A 16 -14.86 16.23 13.14
N ALA A 17 -13.70 16.89 13.14
CA ALA A 17 -13.60 18.32 13.43
C ALA A 17 -14.36 19.19 12.41
N ALA A 18 -14.45 18.73 11.15
CA ALA A 18 -15.17 19.41 10.08
C ALA A 18 -16.66 19.04 9.97
N GLY A 19 -17.18 18.14 10.81
CA GLY A 19 -18.57 17.68 10.77
C GLY A 19 -18.92 16.79 9.57
N LYS A 20 -17.93 16.10 8.98
CA LYS A 20 -18.06 15.25 7.77
C LYS A 20 -17.66 13.79 8.02
N PHE A 21 -17.65 13.36 9.27
CA PHE A 21 -17.18 12.03 9.66
C PHE A 21 -18.00 10.91 8.99
N ASP A 22 -17.32 10.00 8.30
CA ASP A 22 -17.89 8.77 7.75
C ASP A 22 -17.01 7.56 8.09
N ALA A 23 -17.47 6.76 9.06
CA ALA A 23 -16.75 5.59 9.56
C ALA A 23 -16.36 4.59 8.46
N GLN A 24 -17.17 4.45 7.40
CA GLN A 24 -16.93 3.45 6.36
C GLN A 24 -15.66 3.75 5.57
N ILE A 25 -15.33 5.02 5.35
CA ILE A 25 -14.12 5.45 4.65
C ILE A 25 -12.87 4.98 5.40
N TYR A 26 -12.82 5.25 6.71
CA TYR A 26 -11.64 4.94 7.53
C TYR A 26 -11.53 3.45 7.82
N ALA A 27 -12.66 2.77 8.06
CA ALA A 27 -12.68 1.32 8.20
C ALA A 27 -12.18 0.63 6.92
N GLY A 28 -12.61 1.11 5.74
CA GLY A 28 -12.12 0.64 4.45
C GLY A 28 -10.59 0.74 4.31
N GLU A 29 -10.00 1.90 4.67
CA GLU A 29 -8.54 2.06 4.65
C GLU A 29 -7.83 1.16 5.66
N LEU A 30 -8.37 0.99 6.87
CA LEU A 30 -7.79 0.11 7.89
C LEU A 30 -7.86 -1.37 7.49
N ASN A 31 -8.93 -1.79 6.80
CA ASN A 31 -9.08 -3.15 6.27
C ASN A 31 -8.04 -3.48 5.17
N THR A 32 -7.40 -2.48 4.57
CA THR A 32 -6.28 -2.72 3.65
C THR A 32 -5.01 -3.21 4.36
N LEU A 33 -4.92 -3.02 5.68
CA LEU A 33 -3.75 -3.39 6.46
C LEU A 33 -3.81 -4.84 6.92
N LYS A 34 -2.69 -5.55 6.78
CA LYS A 34 -2.46 -6.78 7.55
C LYS A 34 -2.37 -6.40 9.02
N ASN A 35 -3.29 -6.93 9.82
CA ASN A 35 -3.35 -6.69 11.24
C ASN A 35 -2.96 -7.99 11.95
N ARG A 36 -2.06 -7.89 12.93
CA ARG A 36 -1.99 -8.95 13.94
C ARG A 36 -3.22 -8.75 14.81
N GLY A 37 -4.30 -9.45 14.47
CA GLY A 37 -5.48 -9.49 15.31
C GLY A 37 -5.09 -9.89 16.73
N PHE A 38 -5.81 -9.37 17.71
CA PHE A 38 -5.86 -10.00 19.01
C PHE A 38 -6.45 -11.38 18.79
N THR A 39 -5.60 -12.39 18.62
CA THR A 39 -6.08 -13.77 18.48
C THR A 39 -6.81 -14.16 19.76
N ASP A 40 -7.62 -15.22 19.70
CA ASP A 40 -8.17 -15.86 20.90
C ASP A 40 -7.06 -16.16 21.93
N GLY A 41 -5.80 -16.36 21.51
CA GLY A 41 -4.67 -16.51 22.42
C GLY A 41 -4.39 -15.29 23.32
N TYR A 42 -4.86 -14.09 22.96
CA TYR A 42 -4.77 -12.88 23.80
C TYR A 42 -5.99 -12.71 24.71
N LEU A 43 -7.17 -13.18 24.30
CA LEU A 43 -8.42 -13.11 25.09
C LEU A 43 -8.57 -14.31 26.06
N VAL A 44 -8.00 -15.47 25.72
CA VAL A 44 -8.10 -16.71 26.47
C VAL A 44 -6.92 -16.83 27.43
N ASN A 45 -7.13 -16.38 28.67
CA ASN A 45 -6.17 -16.45 29.77
C ASN A 45 -6.01 -17.87 30.39
N ARG A 46 -6.65 -18.91 29.83
CA ARG A 46 -6.68 -20.27 30.42
C ARG A 46 -6.22 -21.35 29.43
N PRO A 47 -4.92 -21.70 29.44
CA PRO A 47 -4.35 -22.72 28.56
C PRO A 47 -4.92 -24.15 28.70
N PHE A 48 -5.71 -24.41 29.74
CA PHE A 48 -6.15 -25.75 30.14
C PHE A 48 -7.63 -26.07 29.85
N GLU A 49 -8.43 -25.09 29.37
CA GLU A 49 -9.83 -25.31 28.94
C GLU A 49 -9.93 -25.53 27.41
N LYS A 50 -8.96 -26.24 26.82
CA LYS A 50 -8.89 -26.43 25.36
C LYS A 50 -9.83 -27.55 24.88
N ALA A 51 -10.87 -27.17 24.16
CA ALA A 51 -11.44 -28.00 23.11
C ALA A 51 -10.77 -27.59 21.79
N ASP A 52 -9.67 -28.24 21.39
CA ASP A 52 -9.04 -28.19 20.05
C ASP A 52 -9.14 -26.89 19.21
N THR A 53 -9.08 -25.72 19.84
CA THR A 53 -9.07 -24.40 19.16
C THR A 53 -7.64 -23.95 18.89
N GLN A 54 -6.77 -24.86 18.47
CA GLN A 54 -5.51 -24.47 17.85
C GLN A 54 -5.81 -23.97 16.44
N ASN A 55 -5.73 -22.65 16.26
CA ASN A 55 -5.73 -22.07 14.92
C ASN A 55 -4.40 -22.42 14.24
N HIS A 56 -4.37 -23.51 13.46
CA HIS A 56 -3.20 -23.97 12.71
C HIS A 56 -2.98 -23.19 11.40
N ALA A 57 -3.89 -22.28 11.03
CA ALA A 57 -3.89 -21.61 9.74
C ALA A 57 -3.01 -20.34 9.73
N SER A 58 -3.23 -19.38 10.64
CA SER A 58 -2.27 -18.34 11.04
C SER A 58 -2.89 -17.42 12.11
N SER A 59 -2.05 -16.73 12.90
CA SER A 59 -2.48 -15.68 13.84
C SER A 59 -2.66 -14.30 13.18
N LEU A 60 -2.67 -14.22 11.86
CA LEU A 60 -2.65 -12.98 11.09
C LEU A 60 -3.98 -12.83 10.34
N GLU A 61 -4.65 -11.69 10.52
CA GLU A 61 -5.68 -11.27 9.59
C GLU A 61 -5.00 -10.69 8.36
N GLU A 62 -5.29 -11.27 7.20
CA GLU A 62 -4.78 -10.76 5.93
C GLU A 62 -5.60 -9.52 5.53
N GLY A 63 -4.92 -8.37 5.45
CA GLY A 63 -5.49 -7.16 4.86
C GLY A 63 -5.71 -7.33 3.37
N THR A 64 -6.62 -6.53 2.82
CA THR A 64 -7.05 -6.64 1.41
C THR A 64 -6.02 -6.13 0.41
N HIS A 65 -4.95 -5.45 0.85
CA HIS A 65 -3.94 -4.89 -0.04
C HIS A 65 -2.52 -5.27 0.37
N GLN A 66 -1.65 -5.36 -0.64
CA GLN A 66 -0.21 -5.53 -0.49
C GLN A 66 0.50 -4.25 -0.92
N VAL A 67 1.46 -3.78 -0.12
CA VAL A 67 2.35 -2.68 -0.55
C VAL A 67 3.47 -3.28 -1.39
N ASN A 68 3.62 -2.77 -2.61
CA ASN A 68 4.57 -3.28 -3.61
C ASN A 68 5.84 -2.45 -3.68
N ALA A 69 5.74 -1.13 -3.49
CA ALA A 69 6.87 -0.23 -3.60
C ALA A 69 6.68 1.03 -2.76
N MET A 70 7.77 1.72 -2.45
CA MET A 70 7.76 3.00 -1.73
C MET A 70 8.79 3.95 -2.34
N THR A 71 8.42 5.21 -2.50
CA THR A 71 9.32 6.30 -2.90
C THR A 71 9.49 7.29 -1.76
N ILE A 72 10.73 7.74 -1.54
CA ILE A 72 11.04 8.79 -0.55
C ILE A 72 11.13 10.14 -1.26
N ASP A 73 11.78 10.18 -2.42
CA ASP A 73 12.08 11.40 -3.17
C ASP A 73 10.98 11.79 -4.19
N GLY A 74 10.12 10.86 -4.56
CA GLY A 74 9.09 11.04 -5.57
C GLY A 74 9.52 10.68 -7.00
N GLU A 75 10.77 10.30 -7.22
CA GLU A 75 11.34 10.02 -8.56
C GLU A 75 11.75 8.55 -8.70
N PHE A 76 12.27 7.97 -7.64
CA PHE A 76 12.68 6.57 -7.60
C PHE A 76 11.96 5.83 -6.48
N PHE A 77 11.66 4.55 -6.71
CA PHE A 77 11.07 3.68 -5.71
C PHE A 77 11.99 2.52 -5.35
N LYS A 78 11.80 2.01 -4.13
CA LYS A 78 12.35 0.74 -3.65
C LYS A 78 11.23 -0.29 -3.63
N CYS A 79 11.50 -1.48 -4.16
CA CYS A 79 10.54 -2.58 -4.13
C CYS A 79 10.40 -3.14 -2.71
N LYS A 80 9.17 -3.49 -2.34
CA LYS A 80 8.80 -4.11 -1.06
C LYS A 80 8.16 -5.48 -1.25
N TYR A 81 7.53 -5.72 -2.39
CA TYR A 81 6.99 -7.03 -2.76
C TYR A 81 7.35 -7.40 -4.19
N LYS A 82 6.47 -7.17 -5.16
CA LYS A 82 6.71 -7.45 -6.57
C LYS A 82 6.15 -6.32 -7.44
N ILE A 83 6.84 -5.99 -8.52
CA ILE A 83 6.36 -5.04 -9.52
C ILE A 83 6.55 -5.66 -10.90
N PHE A 84 5.51 -5.63 -11.71
CA PHE A 84 5.49 -6.12 -13.08
C PHE A 84 5.07 -5.01 -14.04
N PRO A 85 5.71 -4.89 -15.22
CA PRO A 85 5.17 -4.07 -16.31
C PRO A 85 3.76 -4.55 -16.67
N GLY A 86 2.88 -3.62 -17.05
CA GLY A 86 1.50 -3.90 -17.42
C GLY A 86 0.52 -3.97 -16.25
N ASN A 87 0.98 -4.30 -15.03
CA ASN A 87 0.15 -4.26 -13.83
C ASN A 87 -0.12 -2.82 -13.38
N GLU A 88 -1.23 -2.64 -12.68
CA GLU A 88 -1.71 -1.36 -12.17
C GLU A 88 -1.57 -1.34 -10.65
N TYR A 89 -0.98 -0.28 -10.13
CA TYR A 89 -0.77 -0.09 -8.70
C TYR A 89 -1.43 1.21 -8.24
N GLU A 90 -2.22 1.14 -7.17
CA GLU A 90 -2.79 2.33 -6.52
C GLU A 90 -1.67 3.16 -5.92
N ILE A 91 -1.69 4.47 -6.19
CA ILE A 91 -0.77 5.44 -5.62
C ILE A 91 -1.39 5.99 -4.34
N VAL A 92 -0.74 5.72 -3.21
CA VAL A 92 -1.09 6.35 -1.93
C VAL A 92 -0.06 7.42 -1.60
N ALA A 93 -0.52 8.65 -1.50
CA ALA A 93 0.30 9.83 -1.23
C ALA A 93 -0.12 10.54 0.08
N PRO A 94 0.71 11.46 0.61
CA PRO A 94 0.32 12.35 1.70
C PRO A 94 -1.02 13.06 1.42
N LEU A 95 -1.80 13.30 2.48
CA LEU A 95 -3.11 13.96 2.36
C LEU A 95 -2.97 15.35 1.73
N GLY A 96 -3.88 15.68 0.81
CA GLY A 96 -3.88 16.94 0.07
C GLY A 96 -2.84 17.04 -1.06
N ALA A 97 -2.00 16.02 -1.24
CA ALA A 97 -1.05 15.99 -2.36
C ALA A 97 -1.78 15.90 -3.70
N GLN A 98 -1.33 16.68 -4.67
CA GLN A 98 -1.83 16.62 -6.05
C GLN A 98 -1.03 15.61 -6.85
N ILE A 99 -1.72 14.81 -7.65
CA ILE A 99 -1.14 13.83 -8.57
C ILE A 99 -1.82 14.03 -9.92
N ASP A 100 -1.08 14.61 -10.84
CA ASP A 100 -1.54 14.83 -12.20
C ASP A 100 -1.47 13.53 -13.02
N GLU A 101 -2.38 13.42 -13.98
CA GLU A 101 -2.29 12.36 -14.98
C GLU A 101 -1.13 12.65 -15.90
N TYR A 102 -0.35 11.63 -16.21
CA TYR A 102 0.92 11.79 -16.89
C TYR A 102 1.27 10.52 -17.63
N GLU A 103 1.91 10.66 -18.79
CA GLU A 103 2.37 9.53 -19.56
C GLU A 103 3.78 9.77 -20.06
N SER A 104 4.65 8.79 -19.85
CA SER A 104 6.01 8.75 -20.39
C SER A 104 6.27 7.43 -21.10
N GLU A 105 7.50 7.23 -21.55
CA GLU A 105 7.96 5.93 -22.05
C GLU A 105 8.07 4.87 -20.94
N ILE A 106 8.20 5.27 -19.67
CA ILE A 106 8.43 4.34 -18.55
C ILE A 106 7.11 3.96 -17.88
N SER A 107 6.19 4.91 -17.72
CA SER A 107 4.94 4.68 -16.98
C SER A 107 3.80 5.59 -17.42
N GLN A 108 2.61 5.28 -16.93
CA GLN A 108 1.40 6.06 -17.09
C GLN A 108 0.71 6.20 -15.74
N ILE A 109 0.33 7.42 -15.38
CA ILE A 109 -0.52 7.76 -14.22
C ILE A 109 -1.90 8.13 -14.73
N PHE A 110 -2.93 7.52 -14.15
CA PHE A 110 -4.33 7.74 -14.52
C PHE A 110 -5.27 7.68 -13.30
N GLY A 111 -6.44 8.30 -13.40
CA GLY A 111 -7.50 8.24 -12.38
C GLY A 111 -8.54 7.15 -12.64
N ARG A 112 -9.04 6.53 -11.58
CA ARG A 112 -10.20 5.62 -11.58
C ARG A 112 -10.86 5.64 -10.21
N ASP A 113 -12.18 5.83 -10.17
CA ASP A 113 -13.00 5.84 -8.94
C ASP A 113 -12.46 6.77 -7.84
N GLY A 114 -12.01 7.97 -8.22
CA GLY A 114 -11.45 8.96 -7.30
C GLY A 114 -10.05 8.62 -6.76
N LYS A 115 -9.47 7.49 -7.16
CA LYS A 115 -8.10 7.07 -6.84
C LYS A 115 -7.17 7.30 -8.03
N LYS A 116 -5.87 7.37 -7.74
CA LYS A 116 -4.82 7.49 -8.76
C LYS A 116 -4.02 6.20 -8.82
N PHE A 117 -3.72 5.77 -10.04
CA PHE A 117 -2.99 4.54 -10.31
C PHE A 117 -1.78 4.82 -11.19
N ILE A 118 -0.75 4.00 -11.05
CA ILE A 118 0.40 3.97 -11.93
C ILE A 118 0.52 2.60 -12.60
N LYS A 119 0.81 2.60 -13.89
CA LYS A 119 1.11 1.42 -14.70
C LYS A 119 2.47 1.57 -15.34
N PHE A 120 3.36 0.60 -15.12
CA PHE A 120 4.69 0.61 -15.70
C PHE A 120 4.66 -0.01 -17.11
N LYS A 121 5.26 0.67 -18.09
CA LYS A 121 5.49 0.16 -19.44
C LYS A 121 6.80 -0.64 -19.51
N LYS A 122 7.84 -0.13 -18.85
CA LYS A 122 9.14 -0.76 -18.66
C LYS A 122 9.68 -0.44 -17.26
N LEU A 123 10.57 -1.29 -16.73
CA LEU A 123 11.21 -1.06 -15.45
C LEU A 123 12.68 -0.76 -15.67
N VAL A 124 13.09 0.45 -15.30
CA VAL A 124 14.47 0.93 -15.50
C VAL A 124 15.07 1.29 -14.15
N THR A 125 16.15 0.61 -13.77
CA THR A 125 16.88 0.93 -12.54
C THR A 125 17.47 2.33 -12.62
N LYS A 126 17.82 2.92 -11.46
CA LYS A 126 18.51 4.21 -11.38
C LYS A 126 19.82 4.28 -12.16
N LYS A 127 20.44 3.13 -12.44
CA LYS A 127 21.66 3.00 -13.25
C LYS A 127 21.38 2.86 -14.77
N GLY A 128 20.12 2.94 -15.19
CA GLY A 128 19.72 2.84 -16.60
C GLY A 128 19.54 1.40 -17.12
N LYS A 129 19.72 0.37 -16.28
CA LYS A 129 19.48 -1.03 -16.69
C LYS A 129 17.98 -1.32 -16.69
N GLU A 130 17.48 -1.82 -17.81
CA GLU A 130 16.12 -2.34 -17.94
C GLU A 130 16.00 -3.76 -17.36
N ILE A 131 14.87 -4.05 -16.71
CA ILE A 131 14.58 -5.33 -16.06
C ILE A 131 13.14 -5.76 -16.35
N ALA A 132 12.93 -7.07 -16.47
CA ALA A 132 11.61 -7.63 -16.80
C ALA A 132 10.63 -7.56 -15.62
N GLU A 133 11.12 -7.76 -14.40
CA GLU A 133 10.33 -7.77 -13.17
C GLU A 133 11.21 -7.41 -11.97
N ILE A 134 10.57 -6.97 -10.87
CA ILE A 134 11.26 -6.68 -9.62
C ILE A 134 10.62 -7.47 -8.48
N HIS A 135 11.46 -8.06 -7.64
CA HIS A 135 11.07 -8.72 -6.39
C HIS A 135 11.63 -7.99 -5.18
N SER A 136 11.14 -8.34 -3.99
CA SER A 136 11.48 -7.68 -2.71
C SER A 136 12.96 -7.76 -2.34
N GLY A 137 13.71 -8.71 -2.90
CA GLY A 137 15.16 -8.81 -2.75
C GLY A 137 15.97 -7.82 -3.60
N ASN A 138 15.33 -6.99 -4.44
CA ASN A 138 16.04 -5.99 -5.23
C ASN A 138 16.30 -4.72 -4.42
N GLU A 139 17.56 -4.48 -4.11
CA GLU A 139 18.00 -3.27 -3.40
C GLU A 139 18.14 -2.04 -4.32
N ASN A 140 18.13 -2.25 -5.64
CA ASN A 140 18.27 -1.15 -6.60
C ASN A 140 16.99 -0.33 -6.66
N GLU A 141 17.16 0.98 -6.60
CA GLU A 141 16.10 1.94 -6.87
C GLU A 141 15.70 1.90 -8.35
N VAL A 142 14.40 2.04 -8.62
CA VAL A 142 13.82 1.98 -9.96
C VAL A 142 13.08 3.27 -10.25
N ASN A 143 13.23 3.76 -11.48
CA ASN A 143 12.65 5.01 -11.94
C ASN A 143 11.12 4.87 -12.02
N LEU A 144 10.40 5.80 -11.40
CA LEU A 144 8.93 5.85 -11.47
C LEU A 144 8.43 6.18 -12.87
N GLY A 145 9.23 6.84 -13.70
CA GLY A 145 8.81 7.36 -15.01
C GLY A 145 7.90 8.58 -14.92
N ALA A 146 7.68 9.10 -13.72
CA ALA A 146 6.84 10.22 -13.38
C ALA A 146 7.30 10.79 -12.03
N ARG A 147 6.85 12.01 -11.68
CA ARG A 147 7.14 12.62 -10.37
C ARG A 147 5.94 12.47 -9.46
N LEU A 148 6.08 11.65 -8.42
CA LEU A 148 5.09 11.50 -7.36
C LEU A 148 5.38 12.44 -6.18
N PRO A 149 4.38 12.71 -5.32
CA PRO A 149 4.63 13.32 -4.02
C PRO A 149 5.64 12.49 -3.21
N LYS A 150 6.51 13.17 -2.47
CA LYS A 150 7.45 12.50 -1.56
C LYS A 150 6.72 11.61 -0.56
N PHE A 151 7.36 10.51 -0.16
CA PHE A 151 6.80 9.51 0.76
C PHE A 151 5.52 8.82 0.26
N SER A 152 5.31 8.76 -1.05
CA SER A 152 4.24 7.95 -1.64
C SER A 152 4.61 6.47 -1.68
N PHE A 153 3.60 5.60 -1.71
CA PHE A 153 3.78 4.16 -1.91
C PHE A 153 2.76 3.61 -2.88
N LEU A 154 3.11 2.46 -3.45
CA LEU A 154 2.32 1.74 -4.44
C LEU A 154 1.75 0.49 -3.79
N ARG A 155 0.45 0.24 -3.95
CA ARG A 155 -0.21 -0.96 -3.46
C ARG A 155 -1.07 -1.62 -4.53
N GLU A 156 -1.26 -2.92 -4.42
CA GLU A 156 -2.24 -3.68 -5.20
C GLU A 156 -3.25 -4.36 -4.26
N GLU A 157 -4.46 -4.58 -4.75
CA GLU A 157 -5.46 -5.38 -4.07
C GLU A 157 -5.08 -6.87 -4.18
N ILE A 158 -5.15 -7.60 -3.07
CA ILE A 158 -4.90 -9.03 -3.02
C ILE A 158 -6.16 -9.75 -3.53
N LYS A 159 -5.98 -10.59 -4.55
CA LYS A 159 -7.05 -11.42 -5.13
C LYS A 159 -7.19 -12.75 -4.40
#